data_AF-A0A7Y3P9N5-F1
#
_entry.id   AF-A0A7Y3P9N5-F1
#
_cell.length_a   1.000
_cell.length_b   1.000
_cell.length_c   1.000
_cell.angle_alpha   90.00
_cell.angle_beta   90.00
_cell.angle_gamma   90.00
#
_symmetry.space_group_name_H-M   'P 1'
#
loop_
_entity.id
_entity.type
_entity.pdbx_description
1 polymer ?
#
loop_
_entity_poly.entity_id
_entity_poly.type
_entity_poly.pdbx_seq_one_letter_code
_entity_poly.pdbx_strand_id
1 'polypeptide(L)'
;MTNQTHEALASLSDAWKRVESVCARLWNENSPTAVEAQAALEEFKGAVHRGDAYLANAVEQRAHDLRENEDSLASLRRQYEMELAGLKRRVEGLEHALREKDIRNDELLKAIANKEEQNLDFHSQLLRMSAAGDEAKTRKMDEFYQELLKKESAQEESWEQRHKALEQEHGHYQSILAAKQAQLDAWEERRIAEEEALKKRSTDLEIKSQHLFQEYRKKQQEIEELKSSLQHSITELVRQYQNRVKSETGQPGR
;
A
#
# COMPACT_ATOMS: atom_id res chain seq x y z
N MET A 1 10.92 64.45 -79.30
CA MET A 1 11.89 65.47 -79.74
C MET A 1 12.65 65.10 -81.03
N THR A 2 12.44 63.93 -81.63
CA THR A 2 13.12 63.47 -82.87
C THR A 2 12.51 64.02 -84.17
N ASN A 3 11.21 64.33 -84.18
CA ASN A 3 10.54 64.83 -85.40
C ASN A 3 10.93 66.27 -85.75
N GLN A 4 11.15 67.13 -84.75
CA GLN A 4 11.51 68.55 -84.97
C GLN A 4 12.91 68.70 -85.59
N THR A 5 13.85 67.81 -85.25
CA THR A 5 15.19 67.80 -85.85
C THR A 5 15.19 67.32 -87.29
N HIS A 6 14.35 66.34 -87.65
CA HIS A 6 14.23 65.87 -89.03
C HIS A 6 13.58 66.90 -89.95
N GLU A 7 12.53 67.60 -89.50
CA GLU A 7 11.89 68.68 -90.27
C GLU A 7 12.83 69.87 -90.49
N ALA A 8 13.62 70.24 -89.48
CA ALA A 8 14.63 71.30 -89.61
C ALA A 8 15.75 70.94 -90.60
N LEU A 9 16.19 69.68 -90.63
CA LEU A 9 17.22 69.19 -91.55
C LEU A 9 16.74 69.12 -93.01
N ALA A 10 15.48 68.71 -93.23
CA ALA A 10 14.87 68.74 -94.56
C ALA A 10 14.79 70.18 -95.10
N SER A 11 14.38 71.13 -94.25
CA SER A 11 14.32 72.57 -94.59
C SER A 11 15.70 73.16 -94.95
N LEU A 12 16.77 72.76 -94.23
CA LEU A 12 18.15 73.18 -94.49
C LEU A 12 18.70 72.57 -95.79
N SER A 13 18.43 71.29 -96.07
CA SER A 13 18.81 70.66 -97.35
C SER A 13 18.12 71.31 -98.54
N ASP A 14 16.83 71.65 -98.41
CA ASP A 14 16.08 72.35 -99.45
C ASP A 14 16.52 73.81 -99.60
N ALA A 15 16.96 74.47 -98.54
CA ALA A 15 17.59 75.79 -98.61
C ALA A 15 18.94 75.73 -99.33
N TRP A 16 19.77 74.72 -99.05
CA TRP A 16 21.06 74.51 -99.71
C TRP A 16 20.90 74.24 -101.21
N LYS A 17 19.99 73.35 -101.61
CA LYS A 17 19.66 73.09 -103.03
C LYS A 17 19.16 74.34 -103.77
N ARG A 18 18.40 75.20 -103.07
CA ARG A 18 17.97 76.49 -103.62
C ARG A 18 19.15 77.42 -103.86
N VAL A 19 20.12 77.45 -102.95
CA VAL A 19 21.36 78.23 -103.11
C VAL A 19 22.21 77.66 -104.26
N GLU A 20 22.36 76.34 -104.37
CA GLU A 20 23.04 75.68 -105.50
C GLU A 20 22.38 76.03 -106.85
N SER A 21 21.05 76.01 -106.90
CA SER A 21 20.29 76.38 -108.10
C SER A 21 20.47 77.85 -108.49
N VAL A 22 20.52 78.76 -107.50
CA VAL A 22 20.77 80.19 -107.74
C VAL A 22 22.20 80.42 -108.24
N CYS A 23 23.20 79.78 -107.64
CA CYS A 23 24.59 79.86 -108.10
C CYS A 23 24.77 79.29 -109.52
N ALA A 24 24.14 78.15 -109.83
CA ALA A 24 24.16 77.55 -111.16
C ALA A 24 23.50 78.46 -112.22
N ARG A 25 22.40 79.14 -111.86
CA ARG A 25 21.76 80.13 -112.74
C ARG A 25 22.65 81.34 -112.99
N LEU A 26 23.26 81.92 -111.95
CA LEU A 26 24.19 83.04 -112.09
C LEU A 26 25.39 82.70 -112.97
N TRP A 27 25.86 81.44 -112.91
CA TRP A 27 26.92 80.91 -113.76
C TRP A 27 26.48 80.81 -115.23
N ASN A 28 25.28 80.29 -115.50
CA ASN A 28 24.73 80.18 -116.85
C ASN A 28 24.39 81.54 -117.48
N GLU A 29 24.07 82.54 -116.65
CA GLU A 29 23.75 83.90 -117.06
C GLU A 29 25.02 84.79 -117.25
N ASN A 30 26.24 84.24 -117.10
CA ASN A 30 27.53 84.95 -117.18
C ASN A 30 27.61 86.18 -116.25
N SER A 31 26.98 86.11 -115.07
CA SER A 31 27.03 87.21 -114.09
C SER A 31 28.46 87.38 -113.55
N PRO A 32 28.98 88.62 -113.44
CA PRO A 32 30.33 88.85 -112.89
C PRO A 32 30.52 88.34 -111.45
N THR A 33 29.44 88.19 -110.68
CA THR A 33 29.46 87.66 -109.30
C THR A 33 29.38 86.12 -109.22
N ALA A 34 29.21 85.43 -110.35
CA ALA A 34 29.02 83.98 -110.36
C ALA A 34 30.26 83.21 -109.87
N VAL A 35 31.46 83.70 -110.17
CA VAL A 35 32.72 83.06 -109.76
C VAL A 35 32.91 83.11 -108.25
N GLU A 36 32.64 84.26 -107.63
CA GLU A 36 32.74 84.45 -106.17
C GLU A 36 31.66 83.65 -105.44
N ALA A 37 30.42 83.64 -105.95
CA ALA A 37 29.33 82.87 -105.36
C ALA A 37 29.56 81.35 -105.46
N GLN A 38 30.16 80.87 -106.55
CA GLN A 38 30.51 79.46 -106.72
C GLN A 38 31.69 79.04 -105.82
N ALA A 39 32.70 79.90 -105.65
CA ALA A 39 33.81 79.67 -104.73
C ALA A 39 33.32 79.56 -103.28
N ALA A 40 32.47 80.50 -102.83
CA ALA A 40 31.85 80.45 -101.51
C ALA A 40 30.99 79.19 -101.35
N LEU A 41 30.20 78.82 -102.37
CA LEU A 41 29.38 77.61 -102.34
C LEU A 41 30.22 76.35 -102.13
N GLU A 42 31.32 76.17 -102.87
CA GLU A 42 32.20 75.00 -102.73
C GLU A 42 32.95 74.99 -101.37
N GLU A 43 33.33 76.15 -100.82
CA GLU A 43 33.89 76.25 -99.46
C GLU A 43 32.90 75.78 -98.39
N PHE A 44 31.64 76.25 -98.47
CA PHE A 44 30.60 75.86 -97.53
C PHE A 44 30.06 74.46 -97.77
N LYS A 45 30.10 73.94 -99.01
CA LYS A 45 29.68 72.58 -99.35
C LYS A 45 30.44 71.53 -98.56
N GLY A 46 31.76 71.68 -98.46
CA GLY A 46 32.59 70.79 -97.64
C GLY A 46 32.25 70.88 -96.14
N ALA A 47 31.88 72.06 -95.64
CA ALA A 47 31.46 72.24 -94.25
C ALA A 47 30.08 71.62 -93.96
N VAL A 48 29.12 71.78 -94.87
CA VAL A 48 27.78 71.17 -94.79
C VAL A 48 27.89 69.66 -94.83
N HIS A 49 28.67 69.08 -95.76
CA HIS A 49 28.86 67.62 -95.84
C HIS A 49 29.52 67.04 -94.57
N ARG A 50 30.49 67.75 -93.99
CA ARG A 50 31.08 67.35 -92.70
C ARG A 50 30.04 67.42 -91.58
N GLY A 51 29.25 68.49 -91.52
CA GLY A 51 28.16 68.66 -90.56
C GLY A 51 27.12 67.54 -90.66
N ASP A 52 26.68 67.21 -91.87
CA ASP A 52 25.74 66.12 -92.14
C ASP A 52 26.32 64.76 -91.75
N ALA A 53 27.61 64.50 -92.04
CA ALA A 53 28.29 63.28 -91.62
C ALA A 53 28.43 63.17 -90.09
N TYR A 54 28.74 64.29 -89.41
CA TYR A 54 28.77 64.33 -87.94
C TYR A 54 27.39 64.06 -87.34
N LEU A 55 26.33 64.67 -87.90
CA LEU A 55 24.96 64.45 -87.45
C LEU A 55 24.50 63.01 -87.72
N ALA A 56 24.80 62.45 -88.89
CA ALA A 56 24.51 61.06 -89.21
C ALA A 56 25.20 60.11 -88.22
N ASN A 57 26.51 60.30 -87.98
CA ASN A 57 27.26 59.53 -86.99
C ASN A 57 26.70 59.69 -85.57
N ALA A 58 26.33 60.90 -85.16
CA ALA A 58 25.74 61.15 -83.84
C ALA A 58 24.36 60.50 -83.68
N VAL A 59 23.55 60.48 -84.75
CA VAL A 59 22.25 59.80 -84.77
C VAL A 59 22.43 58.29 -84.71
N GLU A 60 23.37 57.73 -85.49
CA GLU A 60 23.70 56.30 -85.47
C GLU A 60 24.26 55.86 -84.12
N GLN A 61 25.18 56.63 -83.55
CA GLN A 61 25.74 56.33 -82.23
C GLN A 61 24.68 56.40 -81.14
N ARG A 62 23.81 57.41 -81.16
CA ARG A 62 22.67 57.48 -80.23
C ARG A 62 21.71 56.30 -80.40
N ALA A 63 21.44 55.88 -81.65
CA ALA A 63 20.59 54.73 -81.90
C ALA A 63 21.24 53.42 -81.41
N HIS A 64 22.56 53.31 -81.54
CA HIS A 64 23.35 52.20 -81.01
C HIS A 64 23.29 52.17 -79.47
N ASP A 65 23.59 53.28 -78.81
CA ASP A 65 23.56 53.40 -77.35
C ASP A 65 22.16 53.08 -76.78
N LEU A 66 21.10 53.49 -77.48
CA LEU A 66 19.73 53.15 -77.09
C LEU A 66 19.47 51.64 -77.18
N ARG A 67 19.94 50.98 -78.24
CA ARG A 67 19.81 49.51 -78.38
C ARG A 67 20.60 48.77 -77.32
N GLU A 68 21.85 49.16 -77.06
CA GLU A 68 22.66 48.53 -76.00
C GLU A 68 22.02 48.72 -74.61
N ASN A 69 21.47 49.90 -74.34
CA ASN A 69 20.74 50.15 -73.10
C ASN A 69 19.45 49.30 -73.02
N GLU A 70 18.67 49.20 -74.10
CA GLU A 70 17.50 48.33 -74.16
C GLU A 70 17.85 46.85 -73.95
N ASP A 71 18.93 46.37 -74.57
CA ASP A 71 19.42 44.99 -74.44
C ASP A 71 19.94 44.70 -73.03
N SER A 72 20.66 45.64 -72.42
CA SER A 72 21.14 45.51 -71.04
C SER A 72 19.98 45.49 -70.04
N LEU A 73 18.98 46.36 -70.22
CA LEU A 73 17.76 46.37 -69.41
C LEU A 73 16.95 45.08 -69.61
N ALA A 74 16.84 44.58 -70.84
CA ALA A 74 16.17 43.32 -71.14
C ALA A 74 16.89 42.12 -70.51
N SER A 75 18.22 42.11 -70.53
CA SER A 75 19.05 41.09 -69.88
C SER A 75 18.86 41.11 -68.36
N LEU A 76 18.96 42.29 -67.74
CA LEU A 76 18.76 42.45 -66.30
C LEU A 76 17.34 42.04 -65.87
N ARG A 77 16.33 42.40 -66.67
CA ARG A 77 14.95 41.97 -66.43
C ARG A 77 14.81 40.45 -66.45
N ARG A 78 15.41 39.77 -67.44
CA ARG A 78 15.40 38.29 -67.51
C ARG A 78 16.09 37.66 -66.31
N GLN A 79 17.21 38.24 -65.84
CA GLN A 79 17.91 37.77 -64.63
C GLN A 79 17.01 37.84 -63.40
N TYR A 80 16.38 38.99 -63.15
CA TYR A 80 15.45 39.12 -62.02
C TYR A 80 14.21 38.23 -62.16
N GLU A 81 13.69 38.03 -63.36
CA GLU A 81 12.59 37.09 -63.60
C GLU A 81 13.00 35.64 -63.26
N MET A 82 14.21 35.23 -63.61
CA MET A 82 14.76 33.93 -63.24
C MET A 82 14.97 33.79 -61.72
N GLU A 83 15.53 34.80 -61.06
CA GLU A 83 15.72 34.82 -59.61
C GLU A 83 14.39 34.75 -58.87
N LEU A 84 13.39 35.55 -59.30
CA LEU A 84 12.04 35.53 -58.75
C LEU A 84 11.39 34.15 -58.94
N ALA A 85 11.56 33.51 -60.09
CA ALA A 85 11.06 32.16 -60.32
C ALA A 85 11.75 31.13 -59.40
N GLY A 86 13.06 31.26 -59.18
CA GLY A 86 13.81 30.40 -58.26
C GLY A 86 13.37 30.58 -56.80
N LEU A 87 13.20 31.82 -56.35
CA LEU A 87 12.70 32.13 -55.02
C LEU A 87 11.27 31.63 -54.80
N LYS A 88 10.38 31.78 -55.78
CA LYS A 88 9.02 31.24 -55.72
C LYS A 88 9.00 29.73 -55.53
N ARG A 89 9.76 28.98 -56.32
CA ARG A 89 9.89 27.51 -56.14
C ARG A 89 10.42 27.14 -54.77
N ARG A 90 11.38 27.91 -54.24
CA ARG A 90 11.92 27.69 -52.89
C ARG A 90 10.86 27.93 -51.82
N VAL A 91 10.06 28.98 -51.95
CA VAL A 91 8.94 29.27 -51.02
C VAL A 91 7.91 28.15 -51.08
N GLU A 92 7.48 27.73 -52.27
CA GLU A 92 6.53 26.62 -52.44
C GLU A 92 7.05 25.32 -51.82
N GLY A 93 8.34 25.01 -52.00
CA GLY A 93 8.97 23.85 -51.38
C GLY A 93 9.01 23.92 -49.85
N LEU A 94 9.30 25.09 -49.29
CA LEU A 94 9.28 25.30 -47.84
C LEU A 94 7.87 25.23 -47.26
N GLU A 95 6.87 25.78 -47.94
CA GLU A 95 5.46 25.69 -47.55
C GLU A 95 4.98 24.23 -47.56
N HIS A 96 5.37 23.45 -48.57
CA HIS A 96 5.04 22.04 -48.62
C HIS A 96 5.68 21.27 -47.45
N ALA A 97 6.98 21.47 -47.21
CA ALA A 97 7.69 20.85 -46.10
C ALA A 97 7.09 21.25 -44.75
N LEU A 98 6.64 22.50 -44.59
CA LEU A 98 5.96 22.97 -43.38
C LEU A 98 4.65 22.20 -43.16
N ARG A 99 3.81 22.07 -44.20
CA ARG A 99 2.55 21.31 -44.13
C ARG A 99 2.78 19.83 -43.76
N GLU A 100 3.80 19.20 -44.32
CA GLU A 100 4.15 17.81 -43.96
C GLU A 100 4.57 17.70 -42.49
N LYS A 101 5.31 18.69 -41.97
CA LYS A 101 5.69 18.73 -40.56
C LYS A 101 4.50 18.94 -39.64
N ASP A 102 3.55 19.79 -40.03
CA ASP A 102 2.32 20.02 -39.27
C ASP A 102 1.47 18.74 -39.19
N ILE A 103 1.29 18.05 -40.32
CA ILE A 103 0.58 16.74 -40.35
C ILE A 103 1.27 15.74 -39.43
N ARG A 104 2.60 15.63 -39.50
CA ARG A 104 3.36 14.72 -38.64
C ARG A 104 3.25 15.09 -37.16
N ASN A 105 3.25 16.38 -36.83
CA ASN A 105 3.06 16.83 -35.46
C ASN A 105 1.67 16.45 -34.94
N ASP A 106 0.62 16.65 -35.74
CA ASP A 106 -0.74 16.25 -35.38
C ASP A 106 -0.87 14.74 -35.15
N GLU A 107 -0.23 13.92 -35.99
CA GLU A 107 -0.17 12.47 -35.83
C GLU A 107 0.53 12.06 -34.52
N LEU A 108 1.67 12.70 -34.21
CA LEU A 108 2.41 12.43 -32.97
C LEU A 108 1.63 12.87 -31.74
N LEU A 109 0.96 14.03 -31.79
CA LEU A 109 0.11 14.50 -30.69
C LEU A 109 -1.07 13.55 -30.45
N LYS A 110 -1.71 13.05 -31.51
CA LYS A 110 -2.76 12.00 -31.40
C LYS A 110 -2.20 10.72 -30.79
N ALA A 111 -1.00 10.29 -31.20
CA ALA A 111 -0.37 9.11 -30.66
C ALA A 111 -0.04 9.26 -29.16
N ILE A 112 0.44 10.43 -28.74
CA ILE A 112 0.69 10.76 -27.34
C ILE A 112 -0.62 10.71 -26.54
N ALA A 113 -1.67 11.40 -27.00
CA ALA A 113 -2.97 11.41 -26.33
C ALA A 113 -3.53 9.99 -26.14
N ASN A 114 -3.48 9.15 -27.18
CA ASN A 114 -3.91 7.74 -27.08
C ASN A 114 -3.06 6.94 -26.08
N LYS A 115 -1.77 7.23 -25.98
CA LYS A 115 -0.87 6.55 -25.03
C LYS A 115 -1.10 7.02 -23.59
N GLU A 116 -1.41 8.29 -23.39
CA GLU A 116 -1.80 8.83 -22.09
C GLU A 116 -3.11 8.20 -21.61
N GLU A 117 -4.11 8.07 -22.49
CA GLU A 117 -5.38 7.39 -22.17
C GLU A 117 -5.15 5.91 -21.79
N GLN A 118 -4.39 5.17 -22.59
CA GLN A 118 -4.00 3.78 -22.26
C GLN A 118 -3.28 3.67 -20.91
N ASN A 119 -2.45 4.65 -20.58
CA ASN A 119 -1.71 4.66 -19.32
C ASN A 119 -2.64 4.94 -18.13
N LEU A 120 -3.57 5.88 -18.27
CA LEU A 120 -4.60 6.15 -17.27
C LEU A 120 -5.48 4.91 -17.00
N ASP A 121 -5.89 4.22 -18.07
CA ASP A 121 -6.65 2.98 -17.96
C ASP A 121 -5.87 1.90 -17.24
N PHE A 122 -4.60 1.69 -17.61
CA PHE A 122 -3.73 0.73 -16.96
C PHE A 122 -3.54 1.04 -15.46
N HIS A 123 -3.27 2.29 -15.11
CA HIS A 123 -3.16 2.72 -13.72
C HIS A 123 -4.46 2.50 -12.93
N SER A 124 -5.61 2.77 -13.55
CA SER A 124 -6.91 2.53 -12.92
C SER A 124 -7.15 1.04 -12.65
N GLN A 125 -6.77 0.17 -13.58
CA GLN A 125 -6.87 -1.29 -13.43
C GLN A 125 -5.93 -1.80 -12.35
N LEU A 126 -4.67 -1.32 -12.33
CA LEU A 126 -3.69 -1.69 -11.31
C LEU A 126 -4.16 -1.30 -9.91
N LEU A 127 -4.71 -0.09 -9.74
CA LEU A 127 -5.27 0.37 -8.47
C LEU A 127 -6.45 -0.50 -8.02
N ARG A 128 -7.38 -0.83 -8.93
CA ARG A 128 -8.50 -1.73 -8.63
C ARG A 128 -8.02 -3.12 -8.23
N MET A 129 -7.04 -3.68 -8.94
CA MET A 129 -6.46 -4.98 -8.60
C MET A 129 -5.76 -4.96 -7.24
N SER A 130 -5.02 -3.89 -6.93
CA SER A 130 -4.37 -3.72 -5.62
C SER A 130 -5.42 -3.64 -4.51
N ALA A 131 -6.44 -2.80 -4.68
CA ALA A 131 -7.53 -2.66 -3.71
C ALA A 131 -8.28 -3.98 -3.49
N ALA A 132 -8.61 -4.71 -4.57
CA ALA A 132 -9.23 -6.03 -4.47
C ALA A 132 -8.31 -7.06 -3.76
N GLY A 133 -7.00 -6.98 -3.99
CA GLY A 133 -6.01 -7.80 -3.31
C GLY A 133 -5.95 -7.52 -1.81
N ASP A 134 -6.01 -6.24 -1.42
CA ASP A 134 -6.00 -5.85 -0.02
C ASP A 134 -7.33 -6.17 0.68
N GLU A 135 -8.47 -5.98 0.01
CA GLU A 135 -9.77 -6.45 0.50
C GLU A 135 -9.78 -7.97 0.75
N ALA A 136 -9.22 -8.76 -0.18
CA ALA A 136 -9.15 -10.21 -0.04
C ALA A 136 -8.25 -10.63 1.13
N LYS A 137 -7.14 -9.92 1.38
CA LYS A 137 -6.28 -10.16 2.54
C LYS A 137 -7.01 -9.81 3.84
N THR A 138 -7.68 -8.66 3.89
CA THR A 138 -8.46 -8.23 5.07
C THR A 138 -9.55 -9.25 5.39
N ARG A 139 -10.32 -9.71 4.40
CA ARG A 139 -11.35 -10.75 4.61
C ARG A 139 -10.75 -12.04 5.16
N LYS A 140 -9.61 -12.50 4.64
CA LYS A 140 -8.92 -13.70 5.17
C LYS A 140 -8.43 -13.50 6.60
N MET A 141 -7.95 -12.31 6.94
CA MET A 141 -7.58 -11.99 8.33
C MET A 141 -8.80 -11.99 9.24
N ASP A 142 -9.91 -11.39 8.82
CA ASP A 142 -11.17 -11.37 9.57
C ASP A 142 -11.72 -12.79 9.80
N GLU A 143 -11.70 -13.65 8.75
CA GLU A 143 -12.04 -15.07 8.86
C GLU A 143 -11.15 -15.79 9.87
N PHE A 144 -9.84 -15.58 9.82
CA PHE A 144 -8.90 -16.15 10.76
C PHE A 144 -9.15 -15.70 12.20
N TYR A 145 -9.43 -14.41 12.42
CA TYR A 145 -9.77 -13.88 13.75
C TYR A 145 -11.09 -14.48 14.26
N GLN A 146 -12.10 -14.64 13.41
CA GLN A 146 -13.35 -15.29 13.79
C GLN A 146 -13.14 -16.76 14.17
N GLU A 147 -12.31 -17.49 13.42
CA GLU A 147 -11.96 -18.87 13.78
C GLU A 147 -11.19 -18.96 15.09
N LEU A 148 -10.25 -18.03 15.33
CA LEU A 148 -9.49 -17.97 16.57
C LEU A 148 -10.42 -17.71 17.76
N LEU A 149 -11.30 -16.72 17.67
CA LEU A 149 -12.29 -16.41 18.70
C LEU A 149 -13.20 -17.62 19.01
N LYS A 150 -13.66 -18.34 17.97
CA LYS A 150 -14.45 -19.56 18.16
C LYS A 150 -13.67 -20.68 18.86
N LYS A 151 -12.37 -20.81 18.59
CA LYS A 151 -11.51 -21.79 19.26
C LYS A 151 -11.25 -21.41 20.71
N GLU A 152 -10.99 -20.14 20.98
CA GLU A 152 -10.81 -19.61 22.34
C GLU A 152 -12.09 -19.81 23.17
N SER A 153 -13.27 -19.47 22.63
CA SER A 153 -14.54 -19.67 23.33
C SER A 153 -14.81 -21.16 23.61
N ALA A 154 -14.58 -22.04 22.63
CA ALA A 154 -14.74 -23.49 22.81
C ALA A 154 -13.76 -24.05 23.86
N GLN A 155 -12.54 -23.51 23.93
CA GLN A 155 -11.55 -23.89 24.93
C GLN A 155 -11.95 -23.41 26.33
N GLU A 156 -12.44 -22.18 26.44
CA GLU A 156 -12.97 -21.61 27.69
C GLU A 156 -14.15 -22.44 28.22
N GLU A 157 -15.12 -22.76 27.36
CA GLU A 157 -16.25 -23.65 27.69
C GLU A 157 -15.76 -25.03 28.16
N SER A 158 -14.77 -25.62 27.48
CA SER A 158 -14.20 -26.90 27.89
C SER A 158 -13.51 -26.83 29.26
N TRP A 159 -12.83 -25.73 29.57
CA TRP A 159 -12.21 -25.53 30.88
C TRP A 159 -13.25 -25.33 31.97
N GLU A 160 -14.29 -24.55 31.71
CA GLU A 160 -15.39 -24.33 32.65
C GLU A 160 -16.12 -25.65 32.96
N GLN A 161 -16.38 -26.48 31.94
CA GLN A 161 -16.97 -27.81 32.13
C GLN A 161 -16.09 -28.71 32.99
N ARG A 162 -14.77 -28.76 32.72
CA ARG A 162 -13.82 -29.54 33.54
C ARG A 162 -13.76 -29.02 34.97
N HIS A 163 -13.75 -27.71 35.16
CA HIS A 163 -13.75 -27.10 36.48
C HIS A 163 -15.00 -27.50 37.27
N LYS A 164 -16.19 -27.38 36.68
CA LYS A 164 -17.45 -27.78 37.32
C LYS A 164 -17.45 -29.27 37.68
N ALA A 165 -16.95 -30.13 36.79
CA ALA A 165 -16.83 -31.56 37.06
C ALA A 165 -15.89 -31.84 38.25
N LEU A 166 -14.72 -31.19 38.29
CA LEU A 166 -13.78 -31.32 39.39
C LEU A 166 -14.34 -30.79 40.72
N GLU A 167 -15.07 -29.69 40.72
CA GLU A 167 -15.76 -29.18 41.91
C GLU A 167 -16.81 -30.16 42.44
N GLN A 168 -17.59 -30.77 41.54
CA GLN A 168 -18.58 -31.78 41.91
C GLN A 168 -17.91 -33.03 42.51
N GLU A 169 -16.85 -33.54 41.88
CA GLU A 169 -16.07 -34.66 42.39
C GLU A 169 -15.46 -34.33 43.75
N HIS A 170 -14.87 -33.13 43.89
CA HIS A 170 -14.30 -32.68 45.15
C HIS A 170 -15.35 -32.62 46.27
N GLY A 171 -16.52 -32.04 46.00
CA GLY A 171 -17.64 -32.00 46.95
C GLY A 171 -18.13 -33.41 47.33
N HIS A 172 -18.17 -34.33 46.38
CA HIS A 172 -18.52 -35.73 46.64
C HIS A 172 -17.50 -36.42 47.56
N TYR A 173 -16.20 -36.27 47.28
CA TYR A 173 -15.15 -36.82 48.15
C TYR A 173 -15.14 -36.20 49.54
N GLN A 174 -15.37 -34.89 49.66
CA GLN A 174 -15.50 -34.22 50.96
C GLN A 174 -16.69 -34.79 51.76
N SER A 175 -17.83 -35.03 51.10
CA SER A 175 -19.00 -35.64 51.74
C SER A 175 -18.71 -37.07 52.24
N ILE A 176 -18.03 -37.88 51.43
CA ILE A 176 -17.58 -39.23 51.83
C ILE A 176 -16.64 -39.15 53.04
N LEU A 177 -15.65 -38.26 52.99
CA LEU A 177 -14.69 -38.05 54.08
C LEU A 177 -15.41 -37.63 55.37
N ALA A 178 -16.34 -36.67 55.30
CA ALA A 178 -17.13 -36.25 56.46
C ALA A 178 -17.97 -37.40 57.03
N ALA A 179 -18.61 -38.21 56.18
CA ALA A 179 -19.37 -39.38 56.61
C ALA A 179 -18.46 -40.45 57.26
N LYS A 180 -17.25 -40.66 56.73
CA LYS A 180 -16.27 -41.58 57.30
C LYS A 180 -15.73 -41.08 58.64
N GLN A 181 -15.47 -39.78 58.76
CA GLN A 181 -15.06 -39.17 60.02
C GLN A 181 -16.15 -39.36 61.08
N ALA A 182 -17.41 -39.06 60.76
CA ALA A 182 -18.53 -39.26 61.68
C ALA A 182 -18.70 -40.74 62.09
N GLN A 183 -18.44 -41.69 61.18
CA GLN A 183 -18.43 -43.12 61.52
C GLN A 183 -17.30 -43.49 62.49
N LEU A 184 -16.10 -42.92 62.30
CA LEU A 184 -14.97 -43.12 63.18
C LEU A 184 -15.24 -42.52 64.56
N ASP A 185 -15.70 -41.28 64.63
CA ASP A 185 -16.02 -40.59 65.88
C ASP A 185 -17.07 -41.39 66.68
N ALA A 186 -18.16 -41.84 66.01
CA ALA A 186 -19.19 -42.64 66.66
C ALA A 186 -18.69 -44.03 67.11
N TRP A 187 -17.72 -44.61 66.40
CA TRP A 187 -17.09 -45.87 66.81
C TRP A 187 -16.17 -45.66 68.01
N GLU A 188 -15.38 -44.58 68.04
CA GLU A 188 -14.53 -44.21 69.17
C GLU A 188 -15.35 -43.96 70.43
N GLU A 189 -16.46 -43.22 70.33
CA GLU A 189 -17.38 -43.00 71.46
C GLU A 189 -17.94 -44.32 72.02
N ARG A 190 -18.39 -45.24 71.13
CA ARG A 190 -18.86 -46.57 71.56
C ARG A 190 -17.76 -47.38 72.23
N ARG A 191 -16.55 -47.37 71.66
CA ARG A 191 -15.40 -48.08 72.22
C ARG A 191 -15.07 -47.58 73.63
N ILE A 192 -15.05 -46.26 73.82
CA ILE A 192 -14.83 -45.63 75.13
C ILE A 192 -15.93 -46.04 76.11
N ALA A 193 -17.21 -45.95 75.71
CA ALA A 193 -18.34 -46.34 76.55
C ALA A 193 -18.31 -47.83 76.95
N GLU A 194 -17.94 -48.71 76.03
CA GLU A 194 -17.76 -50.15 76.29
C GLU A 194 -16.57 -50.40 77.25
N GLU A 195 -15.43 -49.74 77.04
CA GLU A 195 -14.28 -49.80 77.94
C GLU A 195 -14.65 -49.34 79.36
N GLU A 196 -15.39 -48.25 79.50
CA GLU A 196 -15.90 -47.76 80.78
C GLU A 196 -16.89 -48.74 81.43
N ALA A 197 -17.80 -49.33 80.65
CA ALA A 197 -18.75 -50.33 81.13
C ALA A 197 -18.05 -51.61 81.61
N LEU A 198 -17.01 -52.07 80.89
CA LEU A 198 -16.20 -53.21 81.29
C LEU A 198 -15.39 -52.92 82.56
N LYS A 199 -14.80 -51.72 82.68
CA LYS A 199 -14.14 -51.27 83.92
C LYS A 199 -15.10 -51.29 85.11
N LYS A 200 -16.32 -50.73 84.95
CA LYS A 200 -17.36 -50.76 86.00
C LYS A 200 -17.77 -52.19 86.37
N ARG A 201 -17.98 -53.06 85.39
CA ARG A 201 -18.27 -54.49 85.66
C ARG A 201 -17.12 -55.19 86.38
N SER A 202 -15.88 -54.90 86.01
CA SER A 202 -14.70 -55.45 86.68
C SER A 202 -14.66 -55.02 88.15
N THR A 203 -14.87 -53.73 88.44
CA THR A 203 -14.90 -53.24 89.83
C THR A 203 -16.06 -53.83 90.63
N ASP A 204 -17.24 -53.95 90.03
CA ASP A 204 -18.42 -54.57 90.68
C ASP A 204 -18.18 -56.05 91.00
N LEU A 205 -17.57 -56.79 90.08
CA LEU A 205 -17.21 -58.19 90.28
C LEU A 205 -16.13 -58.35 91.35
N GLU A 206 -15.15 -57.44 91.40
CA GLU A 206 -14.13 -57.42 92.44
C GLU A 206 -14.74 -57.17 93.83
N ILE A 207 -15.64 -56.19 93.96
CA ILE A 207 -16.38 -55.92 95.20
C ILE A 207 -17.21 -57.14 95.61
N LYS A 208 -17.95 -57.76 94.68
CA LYS A 208 -18.72 -58.99 94.96
C LYS A 208 -17.83 -60.16 95.39
N SER A 209 -16.68 -60.32 94.75
CA SER A 209 -15.69 -61.34 95.13
C SER A 209 -15.17 -61.11 96.55
N GLN A 210 -14.82 -59.87 96.90
CA GLN A 210 -14.42 -59.48 98.25
C GLN A 210 -15.53 -59.75 99.28
N HIS A 211 -16.79 -59.42 98.97
CA HIS A 211 -17.93 -59.71 99.83
C HIS A 211 -18.11 -61.22 100.05
N LEU A 212 -18.10 -62.02 98.98
CA LEU A 212 -18.21 -63.48 99.08
C LEU A 212 -17.06 -64.09 99.88
N PHE A 213 -15.84 -63.57 99.72
CA PHE A 213 -14.69 -64.01 100.52
C PHE A 213 -14.86 -63.68 102.01
N GLN A 214 -15.37 -62.48 102.33
CA GLN A 214 -15.69 -62.10 103.70
C GLN A 214 -16.82 -62.95 104.29
N GLU A 215 -17.89 -63.21 103.54
CA GLU A 215 -18.99 -64.08 103.94
C GLU A 215 -18.51 -65.51 104.16
N TYR A 216 -17.72 -66.05 103.24
CA TYR A 216 -17.11 -67.37 103.37
C TYR A 216 -16.25 -67.46 104.63
N ARG A 217 -15.42 -66.44 104.89
CA ARG A 217 -14.60 -66.37 106.12
C ARG A 217 -15.45 -66.31 107.39
N LYS A 218 -16.53 -65.51 107.40
CA LYS A 218 -17.49 -65.46 108.50
C LYS A 218 -18.13 -66.83 108.72
N LYS A 219 -18.57 -67.50 107.65
CA LYS A 219 -19.16 -68.85 107.73
C LYS A 219 -18.16 -69.89 108.23
N GLN A 220 -16.89 -69.81 107.85
CA GLN A 220 -15.84 -70.65 108.43
C GLN A 220 -15.68 -70.39 109.94
N GLN A 221 -15.67 -69.13 110.38
CA GLN A 221 -15.62 -68.78 111.80
C GLN A 221 -16.85 -69.30 112.55
N GLU A 222 -18.06 -69.12 112.02
CA GLU A 222 -19.29 -69.68 112.60
C GLU A 222 -19.22 -71.21 112.71
N ILE A 223 -18.65 -71.91 111.71
CA ILE A 223 -18.45 -73.36 111.76
C ILE A 223 -17.42 -73.74 112.84
N GLU A 224 -16.33 -72.98 112.98
CA GLU A 224 -15.33 -73.19 114.04
C GLU A 224 -15.90 -72.91 115.44
N GLU A 225 -16.70 -71.86 115.60
CA GLU A 225 -17.43 -71.53 116.82
C GLU A 225 -18.46 -72.63 117.16
N LEU A 226 -19.24 -73.09 116.19
CA LEU A 226 -20.16 -74.23 116.38
C LEU A 226 -19.39 -75.50 116.73
N LYS A 227 -18.25 -75.77 116.07
CA LYS A 227 -17.40 -76.92 116.36
C LYS A 227 -16.81 -76.84 117.77
N SER A 228 -16.31 -75.68 118.18
CA SER A 228 -15.77 -75.47 119.53
C SER A 228 -16.88 -75.51 120.60
N SER A 229 -18.06 -74.96 120.32
CA SER A 229 -19.25 -75.06 121.17
C SER A 229 -19.72 -76.51 121.32
N LEU A 230 -19.79 -77.28 120.22
CA LEU A 230 -20.06 -78.71 120.24
C LEU A 230 -18.99 -79.48 121.02
N GLN A 231 -17.71 -79.18 120.80
CA GLN A 231 -16.62 -79.79 121.57
C GLN A 231 -16.74 -79.44 123.06
N HIS A 232 -17.08 -78.20 123.40
CA HIS A 232 -17.30 -77.78 124.78
C HIS A 232 -18.49 -78.51 125.40
N SER A 233 -19.62 -78.57 124.70
CA SER A 233 -20.81 -79.32 125.12
C SER A 233 -20.51 -80.82 125.29
N ILE A 234 -19.76 -81.44 124.37
CA ILE A 234 -19.30 -82.82 124.49
C ILE A 234 -18.38 -82.97 125.71
N THR A 235 -17.45 -82.03 125.92
CA THR A 235 -16.51 -82.06 127.06
C THR A 235 -17.25 -81.87 128.38
N GLU A 236 -18.27 -81.00 128.43
CA GLU A 236 -19.14 -80.81 129.59
C GLU A 236 -20.04 -82.01 129.83
N LEU A 237 -20.58 -82.65 128.80
CA LEU A 237 -21.30 -83.91 128.89
C LEU A 237 -20.39 -85.01 129.44
N VAL A 238 -19.16 -85.13 128.94
CA VAL A 238 -18.14 -86.04 129.46
C VAL A 238 -17.80 -85.71 130.92
N ARG A 239 -17.69 -84.43 131.28
CA ARG A 239 -17.45 -83.98 132.66
C ARG A 239 -18.63 -84.29 133.58
N GLN A 240 -19.86 -84.08 133.14
CA GLN A 240 -21.08 -84.43 133.87
C GLN A 240 -21.18 -85.95 134.05
N TYR A 241 -20.81 -86.73 133.04
CA TYR A 241 -20.72 -88.19 133.13
C TYR A 241 -19.64 -88.62 134.13
N GLN A 242 -18.44 -88.03 134.08
CA GLN A 242 -17.36 -88.32 135.02
C GLN A 242 -17.68 -87.87 136.46
N ASN A 243 -18.42 -86.77 136.64
CA ASN A 243 -18.86 -86.31 137.95
C ASN A 243 -19.97 -87.19 138.53
N ARG A 244 -20.89 -87.73 137.70
CA ARG A 244 -21.84 -88.76 138.13
C ARG A 244 -21.15 -90.06 138.53
N VAL A 245 -20.13 -90.47 137.79
CA VAL A 245 -19.33 -91.67 138.11
C VAL A 245 -18.51 -91.49 139.40
N LYS A 246 -18.08 -90.27 139.74
CA LYS A 246 -17.35 -89.97 140.99
C LYS A 246 -18.26 -89.81 142.22
N SER A 247 -19.54 -89.53 142.05
CA SER A 247 -20.50 -89.39 143.17
C SER A 247 -21.11 -90.72 143.65
N GLU A 248 -20.91 -91.83 142.92
CA GLU A 248 -21.54 -93.14 143.23
C GLU A 248 -20.60 -94.19 143.82
N THR A 249 -19.34 -93.85 144.15
CA THR A 249 -18.42 -94.80 144.80
C THR A 249 -17.71 -94.21 146.03
N GLY A 250 -18.34 -94.32 147.19
CA GLY A 250 -17.70 -95.03 148.31
C GLY A 250 -17.53 -94.34 149.67
N GLN A 251 -18.34 -94.74 150.65
CA GLN A 251 -17.96 -95.20 152.02
C GLN A 251 -19.20 -95.76 152.76
N PRO A 252 -19.12 -96.58 153.85
CA PRO A 252 -17.97 -97.19 154.54
C PRO A 252 -18.16 -98.69 154.98
N GLY A 253 -17.11 -99.33 155.53
CA GLY A 253 -17.27 -100.36 156.59
C GLY A 253 -16.53 -101.71 156.47
N ARG A 254 -15.22 -101.76 156.76
CA ARG A 254 -14.53 -102.67 157.72
C ARG A 254 -13.02 -102.47 157.63
#